data_AF-A0A7C5Q1D4-F1
#
_entry.id   AF-A0A7C5Q1D4-F1
#
_cell.length_a   1.000
_cell.length_b   1.000
_cell.length_c   1.000
_cell.angle_alpha   90.00
_cell.angle_beta   90.00
_cell.angle_gamma   90.00
#
_symmetry.space_group_name_H-M   'P 1'
#
loop_
_entity.id
_entity.type
_entity.pdbx_description
1 polymer ?
#
loop_
_entity_poly.entity_id
_entity_poly.type
_entity_poly.pdbx_seq_one_letter_code
_entity_poly.pdbx_strand_id
1 'polypeptide(L)'
;MMVAFAVVLLVSLPVCAWGGCAVAGSGWGFPMAAYAFFATLAFGSAFTAAMCRMYGLTALAPFFRRAVWLAMVAGLLSFALLACVVAAPWRLLVYSAITPNPTANLWWLVVLTGMMLGCLFLLVVLLGSANGDTDTVGQYVFLFVAAVAAFGANNNLAALLAGMVDPPLWSGLQALILFCASTILAGCSLAVVGGQAVRA
;
A
#
# COMPACT_ATOMS: atom_id res chain seq x y z
N MET A 1 -20.99 -32.00 -20.14
CA MET A 1 -19.64 -31.57 -20.58
C MET A 1 -19.45 -30.05 -20.54
N MET A 2 -20.47 -29.21 -20.80
CA MET A 2 -20.38 -27.74 -20.65
C MET A 2 -20.25 -27.24 -19.18
N VAL A 3 -20.80 -27.95 -18.20
CA VAL A 3 -20.73 -27.55 -16.77
C VAL A 3 -19.32 -27.76 -16.19
N ALA A 4 -18.61 -28.81 -16.61
CA ALA A 4 -17.23 -29.05 -16.19
C ALA A 4 -16.26 -27.98 -16.74
N PHE A 5 -16.51 -27.48 -17.95
CA PHE A 5 -15.72 -26.40 -18.55
C PHE A 5 -15.97 -25.05 -17.87
N ALA A 6 -17.21 -24.78 -17.42
CA ALA A 6 -17.54 -23.58 -16.66
C ALA A 6 -16.96 -23.60 -15.23
N VAL A 7 -16.92 -24.77 -14.59
CA VAL A 7 -16.27 -24.94 -13.27
C VAL A 7 -14.76 -24.84 -13.38
N VAL A 8 -14.14 -25.41 -14.42
CA VAL A 8 -12.71 -25.22 -14.70
C VAL A 8 -12.41 -23.75 -15.02
N LEU A 9 -13.24 -23.04 -15.80
CA LEU A 9 -13.08 -21.59 -15.99
C LEU A 9 -13.24 -20.80 -14.69
N LEU A 10 -14.20 -21.13 -13.82
CA LEU A 10 -14.36 -20.47 -12.52
C LEU A 10 -13.22 -20.77 -11.53
N VAL A 11 -12.55 -21.93 -11.66
CA VAL A 11 -11.40 -22.35 -10.83
C VAL A 11 -10.05 -21.93 -11.44
N SER A 12 -9.96 -21.70 -12.76
CA SER A 12 -8.76 -21.23 -13.45
C SER A 12 -8.68 -19.70 -13.54
N LEU A 13 -9.82 -18.98 -13.51
CA LEU A 13 -9.85 -17.52 -13.40
C LEU A 13 -9.09 -16.94 -12.20
N PRO A 14 -9.07 -17.53 -10.98
CA PRO A 14 -8.23 -17.02 -9.92
C PRO A 14 -6.74 -17.15 -10.27
N VAL A 15 -6.29 -18.22 -10.94
CA VAL A 15 -4.88 -18.35 -11.34
C VAL A 15 -4.47 -17.29 -12.37
N CYS A 16 -5.36 -16.92 -13.30
CA CYS A 16 -5.12 -15.84 -14.26
C CYS A 16 -5.27 -14.42 -13.67
N ALA A 17 -6.02 -14.26 -12.57
CA ALA A 17 -6.11 -13.00 -11.82
C ALA A 17 -4.89 -12.75 -10.94
N TRP A 18 -4.21 -13.83 -10.51
CA TRP A 18 -3.04 -13.78 -9.66
C TRP A 18 -1.71 -13.99 -10.41
N GLY A 19 -1.74 -14.56 -11.61
CA GLY A 19 -0.58 -14.81 -12.45
C GLY A 19 -0.76 -14.22 -13.84
N GLY A 20 0.01 -13.17 -14.15
CA GLY A 20 0.64 -12.80 -15.44
C GLY A 20 -0.10 -12.86 -16.79
N CYS A 21 -1.28 -13.46 -16.94
CA CYS A 21 -1.90 -13.73 -18.25
C CYS A 21 -2.54 -12.50 -18.90
N ALA A 22 -2.61 -11.36 -18.18
CA ALA A 22 -3.04 -10.08 -18.74
C ALA A 22 -1.85 -9.18 -19.14
N VAL A 23 -0.62 -9.71 -19.15
CA VAL A 23 0.63 -8.97 -19.47
C VAL A 23 0.95 -9.06 -20.96
N ALA A 24 -0.05 -8.87 -21.82
CA ALA A 24 0.10 -8.85 -23.27
C ALA A 24 -0.80 -7.76 -23.88
N GLY A 25 -0.48 -6.50 -23.57
CA GLY A 25 -1.14 -5.34 -24.15
C GLY A 25 -0.61 -4.06 -23.53
N SER A 26 -0.07 -3.18 -24.36
CA SER A 26 0.68 -1.95 -24.06
C SER A 26 -0.09 -0.82 -23.32
N GLY A 27 -1.07 -1.16 -22.47
CA GLY A 27 -1.93 -0.22 -21.72
C GLY A 27 -1.75 -0.22 -20.19
N TRP A 28 -0.91 -1.09 -19.63
CA TRP A 28 -0.74 -1.24 -18.17
C TRP A 28 0.34 -0.34 -17.54
N GLY A 29 1.27 0.20 -18.33
CA GLY A 29 2.46 0.87 -17.81
C GLY A 29 2.15 2.13 -16.99
N PHE A 30 1.28 3.01 -17.51
CA PHE A 30 0.93 4.26 -16.82
C PHE A 30 0.15 4.03 -15.51
N PRO A 31 -0.94 3.24 -15.47
CA PRO A 31 -1.69 3.06 -14.24
C PRO A 31 -0.92 2.25 -13.18
N MET A 32 -0.03 1.31 -13.58
CA MET A 32 0.83 0.63 -12.61
C MET A 32 1.97 1.50 -12.08
N ALA A 33 2.54 2.39 -12.90
CA ALA A 33 3.52 3.37 -12.42
C ALA A 33 2.87 4.36 -11.43
N ALA A 34 1.67 4.85 -11.73
CA ALA A 34 0.90 5.71 -10.84
C ALA A 34 0.55 4.97 -9.53
N TYR A 35 0.10 3.71 -9.62
CA TYR A 35 -0.17 2.86 -8.46
C TYR A 35 1.06 2.74 -7.55
N ALA A 36 2.21 2.38 -8.13
CA ALA A 36 3.46 2.21 -7.39
C ALA A 36 3.90 3.52 -6.73
N PHE A 37 3.78 4.64 -7.43
CA PHE A 37 4.07 5.96 -6.87
C PHE A 37 3.21 6.26 -5.64
N PHE A 38 1.88 6.16 -5.75
CA PHE A 38 0.99 6.44 -4.63
C PHE A 38 1.10 5.41 -3.50
N ALA A 39 1.41 4.15 -3.80
CA ALA A 39 1.69 3.13 -2.80
C ALA A 39 2.94 3.50 -1.98
N THR A 40 4.06 3.77 -2.66
CA THR A 40 5.33 4.18 -2.05
C THR A 40 5.18 5.47 -1.24
N LEU A 41 4.37 6.41 -1.74
CA LEU A 41 4.03 7.66 -1.06
C LEU A 41 3.24 7.41 0.26
N ALA A 42 2.26 6.50 0.23
CA ALA A 42 1.47 6.13 1.40
C ALA A 42 2.34 5.42 2.46
N PHE A 43 3.22 4.50 2.02
CA PHE A 43 4.13 3.78 2.92
C PHE A 43 5.13 4.71 3.58
N GLY A 44 5.74 5.62 2.80
CA GLY A 44 6.65 6.62 3.29
C GLY A 44 6.02 7.54 4.34
N SER A 45 4.83 8.06 4.05
CA SER A 45 4.12 8.95 4.98
C SER A 45 3.67 8.26 6.28
N ALA A 46 3.23 6.99 6.22
CA ALA A 46 2.95 6.20 7.41
C ALA A 46 4.20 5.91 8.24
N PHE A 47 5.34 5.64 7.60
CA PHE A 47 6.62 5.45 8.28
C PHE A 47 7.11 6.74 8.95
N THR A 48 7.04 7.87 8.25
CA THR A 48 7.40 9.17 8.84
C THR A 48 6.48 9.50 10.02
N ALA A 49 5.18 9.23 9.91
CA ALA A 49 4.24 9.40 11.03
C ALA A 49 4.62 8.52 12.23
N ALA A 50 4.99 7.25 11.98
CA ALA A 50 5.48 6.33 13.02
C ALA A 50 6.71 6.89 13.74
N MET A 51 7.71 7.38 12.99
CA MET A 51 8.90 7.98 13.58
C MET A 51 8.56 9.22 14.43
N CYS A 52 7.71 10.13 13.93
CA CYS A 52 7.33 11.32 14.69
C CYS A 52 6.71 10.99 16.06
N ARG A 53 5.86 9.96 16.12
CA ARG A 53 5.25 9.54 17.38
C ARG A 53 6.25 8.79 18.26
N MET A 54 7.04 7.86 17.71
CA MET A 54 8.01 7.06 18.46
C MET A 54 9.10 7.87 19.14
N TYR A 55 9.54 8.98 18.53
CA TYR A 55 10.51 9.89 19.15
C TYR A 55 9.90 10.86 20.17
N GLY A 56 8.59 10.81 20.43
CA GLY A 56 7.93 11.62 21.45
C GLY A 56 8.01 13.13 21.18
N LEU A 57 8.17 13.53 19.92
CA LEU A 57 8.36 14.93 19.55
C LEU A 57 7.00 15.66 19.54
N THR A 58 6.59 16.18 20.70
CA THR A 58 5.35 16.94 20.88
C THR A 58 5.27 18.18 19.97
N ALA A 59 6.42 18.77 19.62
CA ALA A 59 6.51 19.87 18.66
C ALA A 59 6.04 19.49 17.23
N LEU A 60 5.99 18.19 16.90
CA LEU A 60 5.53 17.67 15.62
C LEU A 60 4.09 17.10 15.66
N ALA A 61 3.30 17.37 16.72
CA ALA A 61 1.90 16.97 16.79
C ALA A 61 1.02 17.40 15.58
N PRO A 62 1.06 18.67 15.10
CA PRO A 62 0.26 19.07 13.93
C PRO A 62 0.79 18.44 12.63
N PHE A 63 2.09 18.12 12.60
CA PHE A 63 2.74 17.46 11.49
C PHE A 63 2.29 16.00 11.36
N PHE A 64 2.24 15.29 12.49
CA PHE A 64 1.79 13.90 12.59
C PHE A 64 0.38 13.70 12.03
N ARG A 65 -0.59 14.50 12.47
CA ARG A 65 -2.00 14.37 12.03
C ARG A 65 -2.11 14.51 10.50
N ARG A 66 -1.35 15.40 9.89
CA ARG A 66 -1.35 15.61 8.43
C ARG A 66 -0.69 14.47 7.69
N ALA A 67 0.43 13.96 8.20
CA ALA A 67 1.12 12.82 7.59
C ALA A 67 0.22 11.58 7.56
N VAL A 68 -0.55 11.33 8.62
CA VAL A 68 -1.54 10.23 8.68
C VAL A 68 -2.66 10.43 7.65
N TRP A 69 -3.20 11.64 7.53
CA TRP A 69 -4.21 11.95 6.51
C TRP A 69 -3.70 11.76 5.09
N LEU A 70 -2.48 12.22 4.81
CA LEU A 70 -1.83 12.04 3.50
C LEU A 70 -1.59 10.56 3.19
N ALA A 71 -1.16 9.77 4.18
CA ALA A 71 -0.99 8.32 4.03
C ALA A 71 -2.31 7.64 3.66
N MET A 72 -3.41 8.04 4.30
CA MET A 72 -4.73 7.49 4.04
C MET A 72 -5.23 7.84 2.63
N VAL A 73 -5.13 9.11 2.22
CA VAL A 73 -5.56 9.55 0.87
C VAL A 73 -4.71 8.88 -0.21
N ALA A 74 -3.39 8.84 -0.05
CA ALA A 74 -2.49 8.19 -1.00
C ALA A 74 -2.73 6.68 -1.08
N GLY A 75 -3.00 6.02 0.05
CA GLY A 75 -3.30 4.60 0.09
C GLY A 75 -4.65 4.26 -0.59
N LEU A 76 -5.68 5.08 -0.38
CA LEU A 76 -6.97 4.92 -1.08
C LEU A 76 -6.82 5.14 -2.59
N LEU A 77 -6.04 6.14 -3.00
CA LEU A 77 -5.80 6.41 -4.41
C LEU A 77 -5.00 5.30 -5.08
N SER A 78 -4.01 4.76 -4.38
CA SER A 78 -3.27 3.58 -4.80
C SER A 78 -4.21 2.39 -5.01
N PHE A 79 -5.08 2.06 -4.05
CA PHE A 79 -6.07 1.00 -4.23
C PHE A 79 -7.05 1.26 -5.37
N ALA A 80 -7.48 2.50 -5.58
CA ALA A 80 -8.33 2.88 -6.70
C ALA A 80 -7.64 2.65 -8.05
N LEU A 81 -6.35 2.97 -8.15
CA LEU A 81 -5.56 2.72 -9.37
C LEU A 81 -5.35 1.22 -9.60
N LEU A 82 -5.10 0.44 -8.55
CA LEU A 82 -5.03 -1.01 -8.64
C LEU A 82 -6.36 -1.61 -9.11
N ALA A 83 -7.48 -1.04 -8.65
CA ALA A 83 -8.82 -1.40 -9.09
C ALA A 83 -9.08 -1.05 -10.57
N CYS A 84 -8.60 0.09 -11.07
CA CYS A 84 -8.71 0.47 -12.49
C CYS A 84 -7.92 -0.46 -13.41
N VAL A 85 -6.85 -1.07 -12.88
CA VAL A 85 -5.98 -1.97 -13.62
C VAL A 85 -6.60 -3.38 -13.77
N VAL A 86 -7.45 -3.79 -12.83
CA VAL A 86 -8.07 -5.12 -12.85
C VAL A 86 -9.47 -5.08 -13.44
N ALA A 87 -9.72 -5.93 -14.43
CA ALA A 87 -10.99 -5.98 -15.20
C ALA A 87 -12.27 -6.12 -14.34
N ALA A 88 -12.15 -6.60 -13.10
CA ALA A 88 -13.23 -6.63 -12.11
C ALA A 88 -12.69 -6.29 -10.71
N PRO A 89 -12.77 -5.02 -10.27
CA PRO A 89 -12.13 -4.57 -9.03
C PRO A 89 -12.76 -5.15 -7.76
N TRP A 90 -14.09 -5.33 -7.77
CA TRP A 90 -14.83 -5.94 -6.67
C TRP A 90 -14.48 -7.44 -6.50
N ARG A 91 -14.18 -8.13 -7.60
CA ARG A 91 -13.76 -9.54 -7.58
C ARG A 91 -12.41 -9.69 -6.88
N LEU A 92 -11.51 -8.73 -7.03
CA LEU A 92 -10.18 -8.83 -6.43
C LEU A 92 -10.23 -8.77 -4.90
N LEU A 93 -10.96 -7.81 -4.33
CA LEU A 93 -11.16 -7.73 -2.88
C LEU A 93 -11.96 -8.92 -2.34
N VAL A 94 -13.07 -9.29 -3.00
CA VAL A 94 -13.94 -10.38 -2.53
C VAL A 94 -13.28 -11.75 -2.67
N TYR A 95 -12.61 -12.05 -3.78
CA TYR A 95 -11.90 -13.32 -3.95
C TYR A 95 -10.60 -13.41 -3.16
N SER A 96 -9.95 -12.28 -2.83
CA SER A 96 -8.83 -12.29 -1.90
C SER A 96 -9.24 -12.77 -0.50
N ALA A 97 -10.50 -12.55 -0.11
CA ALA A 97 -11.05 -13.01 1.17
C ALA A 97 -11.64 -14.45 1.12
N ILE A 98 -12.27 -14.84 0.00
CA ILE A 98 -12.95 -16.14 -0.12
C ILE A 98 -12.02 -17.28 -0.58
N THR A 99 -11.01 -16.97 -1.41
CA THR A 99 -10.06 -17.95 -1.96
C THR A 99 -8.64 -17.42 -1.78
N PRO A 100 -8.07 -17.50 -0.56
CA PRO A 100 -6.72 -16.99 -0.31
C PRO A 100 -5.68 -17.81 -1.07
N ASN A 101 -4.82 -17.13 -1.82
CA ASN A 101 -3.67 -17.75 -2.46
C ASN A 101 -2.36 -17.20 -1.83
N PRO A 102 -1.81 -17.87 -0.80
CA PRO A 102 -0.64 -17.37 -0.09
C PRO A 102 0.65 -17.44 -0.91
N THR A 103 0.64 -18.09 -2.08
CA THR A 103 1.82 -18.15 -2.97
C THR A 103 1.89 -16.95 -3.92
N ALA A 104 0.81 -16.17 -4.04
CA ALA A 104 0.76 -15.02 -4.94
C ALA A 104 1.19 -13.71 -4.23
N ASN A 105 2.22 -13.04 -4.77
CA ASN A 105 2.70 -11.75 -4.24
C ASN A 105 1.61 -10.66 -4.25
N LEU A 106 0.73 -10.67 -5.26
CA LEU A 106 -0.37 -9.72 -5.36
C LEU A 106 -1.39 -9.91 -4.22
N TRP A 107 -1.54 -11.13 -3.67
CA TRP A 107 -2.47 -11.37 -2.56
C TRP A 107 -1.95 -10.72 -1.28
N TRP A 108 -0.66 -10.93 -0.97
CA TRP A 108 0.02 -10.27 0.14
C TRP A 108 0.02 -8.75 0.01
N LEU A 109 0.16 -8.22 -1.20
CA LEU A 109 0.05 -6.80 -1.49
C LEU A 109 -1.30 -6.23 -1.05
N VAL A 110 -2.42 -6.89 -1.40
CA VAL A 110 -3.77 -6.45 -1.04
C VAL A 110 -4.01 -6.57 0.47
N VAL A 111 -3.62 -7.69 1.08
CA VAL A 111 -3.83 -7.95 2.51
C VAL A 111 -3.03 -6.98 3.37
N LEU A 112 -1.74 -6.78 3.08
CA LEU A 112 -0.86 -5.91 3.89
C LEU A 112 -1.22 -4.44 3.72
N THR A 113 -1.54 -4.00 2.50
CA THR A 113 -1.98 -2.62 2.28
C THR A 113 -3.37 -2.38 2.89
N GLY A 114 -4.26 -3.39 2.88
CA GLY A 114 -5.54 -3.34 3.57
C GLY A 114 -5.40 -3.28 5.10
N MET A 115 -4.47 -4.05 5.66
CA MET A 115 -4.14 -4.01 7.09
C MET A 115 -3.59 -2.63 7.49
N MET A 116 -2.66 -2.08 6.71
CA MET A 116 -2.15 -0.72 6.90
C MET A 116 -3.27 0.32 6.87
N LEU A 117 -4.14 0.30 5.85
CA LEU A 117 -5.27 1.23 5.74
C LEU A 117 -6.26 1.07 6.90
N GLY A 118 -6.54 -0.16 7.33
CA GLY A 118 -7.40 -0.44 8.49
C GLY A 118 -6.83 0.15 9.79
N CYS A 119 -5.54 -0.04 10.03
CA CYS A 119 -4.85 0.55 11.18
C CYS A 119 -4.83 2.08 11.12
N LEU A 120 -4.59 2.67 9.95
CA LEU A 120 -4.62 4.12 9.76
C LEU A 120 -6.04 4.69 9.92
N PHE A 121 -7.07 3.99 9.45
CA PHE A 121 -8.46 4.38 9.65
C PHE A 121 -8.83 4.41 11.13
N LEU A 122 -8.51 3.35 11.86
CA LEU A 122 -8.70 3.30 13.32
C LEU A 122 -7.94 4.43 14.02
N LEU A 123 -6.72 4.73 13.58
CA LEU A 123 -5.91 5.81 14.11
C LEU A 123 -6.57 7.18 13.89
N VAL A 124 -7.13 7.44 12.70
CA VAL A 124 -7.88 8.68 12.41
C VAL A 124 -9.13 8.80 13.27
N VAL A 125 -9.86 7.71 13.48
CA VAL A 125 -11.04 7.68 14.38
C VAL A 125 -10.63 8.01 15.82
N LEU A 126 -9.52 7.44 16.31
CA LEU A 126 -8.99 7.73 17.64
C LEU A 126 -8.53 9.19 17.77
N LEU A 127 -7.89 9.75 16.73
CA LEU A 127 -7.50 11.16 16.66
C LEU A 127 -8.70 12.11 16.62
N GLY A 128 -9.84 11.69 16.08
CA GLY A 128 -11.07 12.50 16.02
C GLY A 128 -11.91 12.44 17.31
N SER A 129 -11.88 11.32 18.02
CA SER A 129 -12.61 11.13 19.29
C SER A 129 -11.91 11.79 20.47
N ALA A 130 -10.57 11.77 20.48
CA ALA A 130 -9.80 12.49 21.48
C ALA A 130 -9.76 13.99 21.12
N ASN A 131 -10.51 14.82 21.85
CA ASN A 131 -10.40 16.29 21.85
C ASN A 131 -9.04 16.81 22.39
N GLY A 132 -7.97 16.02 22.32
CA GLY A 132 -6.64 16.37 22.78
C GLY A 132 -5.58 15.37 22.32
N ASP A 133 -4.32 15.82 22.31
CA ASP A 133 -3.08 15.05 22.09
C ASP A 133 -2.82 14.02 23.22
N THR A 134 -3.83 13.29 23.67
CA THR A 134 -3.61 12.21 24.62
C THR A 134 -2.92 11.06 23.89
N ASP A 135 -1.67 10.85 24.27
CA ASP A 135 -0.80 9.75 23.86
C ASP A 135 -1.31 8.41 24.42
N THR A 136 -2.44 7.94 23.88
CA THR A 136 -2.94 6.60 24.19
C THR A 136 -2.02 5.56 23.58
N VAL A 137 -1.66 4.53 24.35
CA VAL A 137 -0.86 3.36 23.92
C VAL A 137 -1.38 2.77 22.60
N GLY A 138 -2.70 2.80 22.38
CA GLY A 138 -3.31 2.35 21.14
C GLY A 138 -2.78 3.06 19.88
N GLN A 139 -2.54 4.38 19.93
CA GLN A 139 -2.04 5.13 18.78
C GLN A 139 -0.63 4.67 18.36
N TYR A 140 0.23 4.36 19.33
CA TYR A 140 1.56 3.81 19.07
C TYR A 140 1.49 2.41 18.44
N VAL A 141 0.64 1.54 18.98
CA VAL A 141 0.50 0.16 18.50
C VAL A 141 -0.06 0.14 17.07
N PHE A 142 -1.15 0.85 16.80
CA PHE A 142 -1.75 0.87 15.46
C PHE A 142 -0.81 1.45 14.42
N LEU A 143 -0.04 2.47 14.78
CA LEU A 143 0.90 3.11 13.89
C LEU A 143 2.14 2.26 13.62
N PHE A 144 2.65 1.56 14.64
CA PHE A 144 3.74 0.60 14.46
C PHE A 144 3.33 -0.56 13.56
N VAL A 145 2.14 -1.14 13.82
CA VAL A 145 1.59 -2.23 12.99
C VAL A 145 1.38 -1.74 11.55
N ALA A 146 0.85 -0.52 11.36
CA ALA A 146 0.70 0.06 10.04
C ALA A 146 2.05 0.24 9.32
N ALA A 147 3.10 0.67 10.02
CA ALA A 147 4.44 0.84 9.45
C ALA A 147 5.08 -0.50 9.04
N VAL A 148 4.93 -1.54 9.87
CA VAL A 148 5.42 -2.89 9.54
C VAL A 148 4.65 -3.48 8.34
N ALA A 149 3.33 -3.33 8.33
CA ALA A 149 2.50 -3.75 7.21
C ALA A 149 2.85 -3.01 5.92
N ALA A 150 3.12 -1.70 6.01
CA ALA A 150 3.57 -0.87 4.89
C ALA A 150 4.91 -1.35 4.31
N PHE A 151 5.90 -1.66 5.16
CA PHE A 151 7.18 -2.21 4.71
C PHE A 151 7.04 -3.58 4.03
N GLY A 152 6.21 -4.46 4.60
CA GLY A 152 5.91 -5.76 4.01
C GLY A 152 5.21 -5.64 2.65
N ALA A 153 4.26 -4.70 2.52
CA ALA A 153 3.58 -4.43 1.26
C ALA A 153 4.55 -3.88 0.19
N ASN A 154 5.44 -2.96 0.57
CA ASN A 154 6.44 -2.39 -0.32
C ASN A 154 7.42 -3.44 -0.88
N ASN A 155 7.86 -4.37 -0.04
CA ASN A 155 8.72 -5.48 -0.47
C ASN A 155 7.99 -6.44 -1.42
N ASN A 156 6.71 -6.73 -1.16
CA ASN A 156 5.89 -7.55 -2.05
C ASN A 156 5.63 -6.85 -3.39
N LEU A 157 5.48 -5.52 -3.40
CA LEU A 157 5.37 -4.74 -4.63
C LEU A 157 6.65 -4.81 -5.47
N ALA A 158 7.81 -4.64 -4.83
CA ALA A 158 9.10 -4.76 -5.50
C ALA A 158 9.31 -6.17 -6.07
N ALA A 159 8.97 -7.21 -5.31
CA ALA A 159 9.04 -8.61 -5.77
C ALA A 159 8.06 -8.90 -6.92
N LEU A 160 6.88 -8.28 -6.91
CA LEU A 160 5.88 -8.39 -7.97
C LEU A 160 6.38 -7.73 -9.27
N LEU A 161 6.99 -6.54 -9.19
CA LEU A 161 7.58 -5.87 -10.35
C LEU A 161 8.82 -6.60 -10.89
N ALA A 162 9.62 -7.18 -9.99
CA ALA A 162 10.78 -8.00 -10.35
C ALA A 162 10.40 -9.27 -11.13
N GLY A 163 9.22 -9.84 -10.86
CA GLY A 163 8.71 -11.02 -11.56
C GLY A 163 7.96 -10.75 -12.86
N MET A 164 7.64 -9.49 -13.17
CA MET A 164 6.83 -9.11 -14.34
C MET A 164 7.64 -8.58 -15.54
N VAL A 165 8.94 -8.36 -15.40
CA VAL A 165 9.75 -7.60 -16.37
C VAL A 165 11.11 -8.29 -16.55
N ASP A 166 11.39 -8.81 -17.76
CA ASP A 166 12.69 -9.39 -18.18
C ASP A 166 13.72 -8.32 -18.66
N PRO A 167 14.24 -7.45 -17.79
CA PRO A 167 15.58 -6.89 -17.96
C PRO A 167 16.45 -7.10 -16.71
N PRO A 168 17.78 -7.14 -16.87
CA PRO A 168 18.74 -7.47 -15.81
C PRO A 168 18.78 -6.48 -14.62
N LEU A 169 18.07 -5.35 -14.68
CA LEU A 169 18.02 -4.34 -13.60
C LEU A 169 16.89 -4.58 -12.58
N TRP A 170 15.85 -5.35 -12.92
CA TRP A 170 14.64 -5.49 -12.11
C TRP A 170 14.53 -6.83 -11.35
N SER A 171 15.32 -7.84 -11.71
CA SER A 171 15.20 -9.21 -11.17
C SER A 171 15.98 -9.47 -9.86
N GLY A 172 16.58 -8.44 -9.27
CA GLY A 172 17.48 -8.59 -8.11
C GLY A 172 16.99 -7.92 -6.81
N LEU A 173 17.71 -8.20 -5.72
CA LEU A 173 17.57 -7.52 -4.41
C LEU A 173 17.66 -5.98 -4.53
N GLN A 174 18.27 -5.49 -5.59
CA GLN A 174 18.39 -4.07 -5.91
C GLN A 174 17.03 -3.37 -6.02
N ALA A 175 16.01 -4.03 -6.59
CA ALA A 175 14.66 -3.46 -6.67
C ALA A 175 14.06 -3.24 -5.27
N LEU A 176 14.24 -4.20 -4.34
CA LEU A 176 13.76 -4.07 -2.96
C LEU A 176 14.44 -2.90 -2.24
N ILE A 177 15.76 -2.75 -2.41
CA ILE A 177 16.52 -1.66 -1.77
C ILE A 177 16.10 -0.31 -2.35
N LEU A 178 15.89 -0.21 -3.67
CA LEU A 178 15.43 1.03 -4.32
C LEU A 178 14.01 1.42 -3.89
N PHE A 179 13.11 0.45 -3.77
CA PHE A 179 11.75 0.71 -3.28
C PHE A 179 11.75 1.11 -1.79
N CYS A 180 12.62 0.54 -0.96
CA CYS A 180 12.76 0.96 0.44
C CYS A 180 13.40 2.34 0.58
N ALA A 181 14.40 2.67 -0.23
CA ALA A 181 15.02 4.00 -0.20
C ALA A 181 14.03 5.08 -0.68
N SER A 182 13.26 4.77 -1.73
CA SER A 182 12.27 5.71 -2.28
C SER A 182 11.07 5.92 -1.36
N THR A 183 10.61 4.92 -0.59
CA THR A 183 9.56 5.14 0.42
C THR A 183 10.02 6.12 1.49
N ILE A 184 11.23 5.95 2.03
CA ILE A 184 11.77 6.84 3.05
C ILE A 184 11.92 8.26 2.50
N LEU A 185 12.49 8.41 1.29
CA LEU A 185 12.64 9.70 0.64
C LEU A 185 11.29 10.37 0.34
N ALA A 186 10.31 9.60 -0.16
CA ALA A 186 8.97 10.09 -0.44
C ALA A 186 8.26 10.58 0.83
N GLY A 187 8.36 9.82 1.93
CA GLY A 187 7.84 10.21 3.25
C GLY A 187 8.44 11.52 3.74
N CYS A 188 9.76 11.67 3.66
CA CYS A 188 10.46 12.91 4.03
C CYS A 188 10.09 14.09 3.11
N SER A 189 9.92 13.88 1.81
CA SER A 189 9.56 14.96 0.88
C SER A 189 8.17 15.54 1.17
N LEU A 190 7.20 14.67 1.44
CA LEU A 190 5.85 15.07 1.86
C LEU A 190 5.87 15.75 3.22
N ALA A 191 6.80 15.34 4.10
CA ALA A 191 6.98 16.00 5.37
C ALA A 191 7.34 17.49 5.20
N VAL A 192 8.26 17.75 4.29
CA VAL A 192 8.70 19.12 3.98
C VAL A 192 7.57 19.91 3.32
N VAL A 193 6.92 19.35 2.29
CA VAL A 193 5.84 20.05 1.55
C VAL A 193 4.63 20.33 2.45
N GLY A 194 4.21 19.35 3.27
CA GLY A 194 3.12 19.52 4.24
C GLY A 194 3.46 20.50 5.38
N GLY A 195 4.74 20.75 5.63
CA GLY A 195 5.23 21.80 6.53
C GLY A 195 5.26 23.19 5.91
N GLN A 196 5.52 23.32 4.60
CA GLN A 196 5.54 24.61 3.90
C GLN A 196 4.14 25.22 3.71
N ALA A 197 3.09 24.39 3.61
CA ALA A 197 1.69 24.84 3.46
C ALA A 197 1.12 25.63 4.66
N VAL A 198 1.92 25.87 5.71
CA VAL A 198 1.54 26.67 6.90
C VAL A 198 2.18 28.06 6.90
N ARG A 199 3.23 28.26 6.09
CA ARG A 199 3.99 29.52 6.07
C ARG A 199 3.54 30.48 4.97
N ALA A 200 2.57 30.08 4.14
CA ALA A 200 1.91 30.90 3.12
C ALA A 200 0.47 31.19 3.54
#